data_AF-A0A7V5GV44-F1
#
_entry.id   AF-A0A7V5GV44-F1
#
_cell.length_a   1.000
_cell.length_b   1.000
_cell.length_c   1.000
_cell.angle_alpha   90.00
_cell.angle_beta   90.00
_cell.angle_gamma   90.00
#
_symmetry.space_group_name_H-M   'P 1'
#
loop_
_entity.id
_entity.type
_entity.pdbx_description
1 polymer ?
#
loop_
_entity_poly.entity_id
_entity_poly.type
_entity_poly.pdbx_seq_one_letter_code
_entity_poly.pdbx_strand_id
1 'polypeptide(L)'
;PFIANPGQINQFFLGIINLSSVVNLGHLTISVLPQIILVVLTALAQYFQTKMLMPNKTATYPNKKSHSDISEMMSKQMLYFGPLLTLFIGIKFPAGLSLYWLVSTVFAIIQQSSLLKKDKKLFKKDKQPG
;
A
#
# COMPACT_ATOMS: atom_id res chain seq x y z
N PRO A 1 39.70 7.45 1.36
CA PRO A 1 39.77 7.26 -0.10
C PRO A 1 38.50 6.60 -0.64
N PHE A 2 37.79 7.26 -1.56
CA PHE A 2 36.71 6.64 -2.33
C PHE A 2 37.33 5.73 -3.40
N ILE A 3 36.80 4.52 -3.55
CA ILE A 3 37.28 3.56 -4.56
C ILE A 3 36.74 4.03 -5.91
N ALA A 4 37.64 4.37 -6.84
CA ALA A 4 37.30 4.98 -8.14
C ALA A 4 36.49 4.05 -9.09
N ASN A 5 36.38 2.76 -8.76
CA ASN A 5 35.60 1.78 -9.52
C ASN A 5 35.08 0.69 -8.57
N PRO A 6 33.89 0.84 -7.95
CA PRO A 6 33.34 -0.16 -7.02
C PRO A 6 32.85 -1.47 -7.69
N GLY A 7 33.05 -1.63 -9.00
CA GLY A 7 32.49 -2.77 -9.76
C GLY A 7 30.99 -2.62 -10.06
N GLN A 8 30.40 -3.60 -10.74
CA GLN A 8 28.95 -3.62 -10.97
C GLN A 8 28.22 -4.16 -9.73
N ILE A 9 27.34 -3.35 -9.16
CA ILE A 9 26.47 -3.75 -8.04
C ILE A 9 25.36 -4.66 -8.60
N ASN A 10 25.12 -5.81 -7.97
CA ASN A 10 24.01 -6.69 -8.33
C ASN A 10 22.67 -6.01 -7.99
N GLN A 11 21.87 -5.72 -9.01
CA GLN A 11 20.58 -5.03 -8.90
C GLN A 11 19.40 -6.00 -8.83
N PHE A 12 19.64 -7.31 -8.90
CA PHE A 12 18.59 -8.31 -8.79
C PHE A 12 18.18 -8.54 -7.34
N PHE A 13 16.90 -8.31 -7.06
CA PHE A 13 16.24 -8.71 -5.84
C PHE A 13 15.81 -10.18 -5.94
N LEU A 14 16.25 -10.96 -4.95
CA LEU A 14 15.99 -12.40 -4.83
C LEU A 14 16.34 -13.23 -6.09
N GLY A 15 17.20 -12.70 -6.96
CA GLY A 15 17.59 -13.33 -8.23
C GLY A 15 16.52 -13.31 -9.33
N ILE A 16 15.35 -12.71 -9.10
CA ILE A 16 14.20 -12.76 -10.02
C ILE A 16 13.69 -11.40 -10.49
N ILE A 17 13.87 -10.34 -9.69
CA ILE A 17 13.36 -8.99 -9.99
C ILE A 17 14.55 -8.06 -10.18
N ASN A 18 14.70 -7.41 -11.32
CA ASN A 18 15.68 -6.34 -11.47
C ASN A 18 15.10 -5.04 -10.88
N LEU A 19 15.76 -4.47 -9.86
CA LEU A 19 15.26 -3.28 -9.17
C LEU A 19 15.41 -1.98 -9.99
N SER A 20 16.29 -1.96 -10.98
CA SER A 20 16.53 -0.78 -11.82
C SER A 20 15.66 -0.76 -13.08
N SER A 21 14.99 -1.86 -13.43
CA SER A 21 14.17 -1.94 -14.63
C SER A 21 12.85 -1.19 -14.50
N VAL A 22 12.31 -0.72 -15.63
CA VAL A 22 11.04 -0.01 -15.75
C VAL A 22 10.09 -0.86 -16.61
N VAL A 23 8.79 -0.85 -16.30
CA VAL A 23 7.80 -1.58 -17.10
C VAL A 23 7.58 -0.86 -18.42
N ASN A 24 7.82 -1.57 -19.52
CA ASN A 24 7.57 -1.05 -20.86
C ASN A 24 6.36 -1.76 -21.48
N LEU A 25 5.23 -1.05 -21.59
CA LEU A 25 3.98 -1.64 -22.08
C LEU A 25 4.06 -2.07 -23.55
N GLY A 26 4.96 -1.47 -24.34
CA GLY A 26 5.20 -1.88 -25.72
C GLY A 26 6.00 -3.17 -25.85
N HIS A 27 6.61 -3.66 -24.77
CA HIS A 27 7.49 -4.83 -24.79
C HIS A 27 7.25 -5.71 -23.56
N LEU A 28 6.15 -6.48 -23.61
CA LEU A 28 5.75 -7.42 -22.56
C LEU A 28 6.43 -8.78 -22.79
N THR A 29 7.57 -8.98 -22.13
CA THR A 29 8.28 -10.27 -22.12
C THR A 29 8.23 -10.94 -20.75
N ILE A 30 8.59 -12.23 -20.71
CA ILE A 30 8.64 -13.02 -19.48
C ILE A 30 9.52 -12.36 -18.41
N SER A 31 10.58 -11.64 -18.82
CA SER A 31 11.49 -10.94 -17.91
C SER A 31 10.86 -9.78 -17.14
N VAL A 32 9.78 -9.16 -17.65
CA VAL A 32 9.11 -8.02 -16.97
C VAL A 32 7.93 -8.44 -16.09
N LEU A 33 7.47 -9.70 -16.19
CA LEU A 33 6.36 -10.23 -15.39
C LEU A 33 6.57 -10.08 -13.87
N PRO A 34 7.76 -10.41 -13.30
CA PRO A 34 8.00 -10.25 -11.87
C PRO A 34 7.79 -8.81 -11.39
N GLN A 35 8.18 -7.82 -12.21
CA GLN A 35 7.98 -6.41 -11.91
C GLN A 35 6.51 -6.00 -12.01
N ILE A 36 5.78 -6.46 -13.03
CA ILE A 36 4.34 -6.20 -13.15
C ILE A 36 3.59 -6.74 -11.94
N ILE A 37 3.90 -7.97 -11.53
CA ILE A 37 3.34 -8.60 -10.33
C ILE A 37 3.65 -7.74 -9.10
N LEU A 38 4.87 -7.27 -8.95
CA LEU A 38 5.27 -6.40 -7.84
C LEU A 38 4.45 -5.10 -7.78
N VAL A 39 4.28 -4.41 -8.92
CA VAL A 39 3.50 -3.17 -9.00
C VAL A 39 2.03 -3.42 -8.64
N VAL A 40 1.44 -4.51 -9.15
CA VAL A 40 0.06 -4.90 -8.85
C VAL A 40 -0.10 -5.23 -7.36
N LEU A 41 0.82 -6.00 -6.79
CA LEU A 41 0.81 -6.31 -5.36
C LEU A 41 0.93 -5.04 -4.51
N THR A 42 1.76 -4.09 -4.92
CA THR A 42 1.92 -2.80 -4.24
C THR A 42 0.60 -2.02 -4.20
N ALA A 43 -0.06 -1.89 -5.35
CA ALA A 43 -1.35 -1.19 -5.44
C ALA A 43 -2.45 -1.90 -4.64
N LEU A 44 -2.50 -3.24 -4.68
CA LEU A 44 -3.43 -4.03 -3.86
C LEU A 44 -3.17 -3.85 -2.37
N ALA A 45 -1.92 -3.89 -1.94
CA ALA A 45 -1.56 -3.63 -0.54
C ALA A 45 -2.02 -2.22 -0.12
N GLN A 46 -1.81 -1.20 -0.97
CA GLN A 46 -2.24 0.17 -0.68
C GLN A 46 -3.76 0.31 -0.61
N TYR A 47 -4.49 -0.40 -1.46
CA TYR A 47 -5.95 -0.50 -1.37
C TYR A 47 -6.38 -1.07 -0.01
N PHE A 48 -5.79 -2.19 0.43
CA PHE A 48 -6.11 -2.81 1.70
C PHE A 48 -5.76 -1.92 2.89
N GLN A 49 -4.59 -1.27 2.86
CA GLN A 49 -4.19 -0.31 3.88
C GLN A 49 -5.23 0.82 4.00
N THR A 50 -5.63 1.42 2.88
CA THR A 50 -6.58 2.52 2.85
C THR A 50 -7.97 2.07 3.32
N LYS A 51 -8.41 0.89 2.88
CA LYS A 51 -9.67 0.27 3.33
C LYS A 51 -9.70 0.06 4.84
N MET A 52 -8.56 -0.29 5.44
CA MET A 52 -8.48 -0.53 6.89
C MET A 52 -8.53 0.75 7.73
N LEU A 53 -8.24 1.90 7.12
CA LEU A 53 -8.35 3.22 7.74
C LEU A 53 -9.77 3.80 7.63
N MET A 54 -10.61 3.24 6.76
CA MET A 54 -11.99 3.73 6.60
C MET A 54 -12.84 3.39 7.84
N PRO A 55 -13.59 4.35 8.38
CA PRO A 55 -14.48 4.10 9.50
C PRO A 55 -15.62 3.15 9.09
N ASN A 56 -15.82 2.07 9.85
CA ASN A 56 -16.99 1.21 9.69
C ASN A 56 -18.25 1.97 10.12
N LYS A 57 -19.25 2.04 9.24
CA LYS A 57 -20.54 2.72 9.46
C LYS A 57 -21.45 2.09 10.53
N THR A 58 -20.93 1.27 11.44
CA THR A 58 -21.71 0.66 12.51
C THR A 58 -21.69 1.56 13.75
N ALA A 59 -22.30 2.74 13.66
CA ALA A 59 -22.75 3.52 14.81
C ALA A 59 -23.79 4.57 14.35
N THR A 60 -25.05 4.20 14.56
CA THR A 60 -26.28 4.99 14.50
C THR A 60 -26.12 6.41 15.05
N TYR A 61 -26.27 7.45 14.21
CA TYR A 61 -26.93 8.71 14.57
C TYR A 61 -27.49 9.37 13.29
N PRO A 62 -28.82 9.59 13.16
CA PRO A 62 -29.46 9.96 11.90
C PRO A 62 -29.30 11.43 11.47
N ASN A 63 -28.40 12.23 12.07
CA ASN A 63 -28.50 13.70 11.97
C ASN A 63 -27.20 14.51 11.79
N LYS A 64 -26.22 14.04 11.01
CA LYS A 64 -25.09 14.89 10.55
C LYS A 64 -24.81 14.73 9.04
N LYS A 65 -25.83 14.94 8.21
CA LYS A 65 -25.82 14.61 6.77
C LYS A 65 -24.92 15.47 5.85
N SER A 66 -24.30 16.56 6.31
CA SER A 66 -23.55 17.45 5.40
C SER A 66 -22.03 17.24 5.44
N HIS A 67 -21.42 17.19 6.63
CA HIS A 67 -19.97 17.01 6.77
C HIS A 67 -19.52 15.54 6.63
N SER A 68 -20.38 14.56 6.96
CA SER A 68 -20.06 13.13 6.79
C SER A 68 -19.91 12.76 5.32
N ASP A 69 -20.71 13.37 4.46
CA ASP A 69 -20.87 12.93 3.07
C ASP A 69 -19.68 13.37 2.22
N ILE A 70 -19.16 14.58 2.47
CA ILE A 70 -17.92 15.07 1.82
C ILE A 70 -16.73 14.23 2.28
N SER A 71 -16.58 13.96 3.58
CA SER A 71 -15.47 13.17 4.13
C SER A 71 -15.48 11.72 3.62
N GLU A 72 -16.67 11.11 3.52
CA GLU A 72 -16.84 9.77 2.96
C GLU A 72 -16.51 9.73 1.46
N MET A 73 -16.96 10.72 0.70
CA MET A 73 -16.65 10.85 -0.71
C MET A 73 -15.14 10.96 -0.94
N MET A 74 -14.46 11.83 -0.18
CA MET A 74 -13.00 11.97 -0.24
C MET A 74 -12.28 10.67 0.11
N SER A 75 -12.74 9.97 1.16
CA SER A 75 -12.18 8.69 1.58
C SER A 75 -12.33 7.62 0.48
N LYS A 76 -13.52 7.53 -0.14
CA LYS A 76 -13.78 6.61 -1.26
C LYS A 76 -12.96 6.95 -2.49
N GLN A 77 -12.77 8.24 -2.78
CA GLN A 77 -11.89 8.65 -3.86
C GLN A 77 -10.47 8.16 -3.62
N MET A 78 -9.91 8.38 -2.41
CA MET A 78 -8.56 7.91 -2.07
C MET A 78 -8.44 6.38 -2.14
N LEU A 79 -9.49 5.65 -1.72
CA LEU A 79 -9.53 4.18 -1.76
C LEU A 79 -9.26 3.61 -3.16
N TYR A 80 -9.79 4.24 -4.21
CA TYR A 80 -9.65 3.75 -5.58
C TYR A 80 -8.59 4.50 -6.39
N PHE A 81 -8.53 5.83 -6.24
CA PHE A 81 -7.61 6.68 -6.98
C PHE A 81 -6.16 6.46 -6.54
N GLY A 82 -5.92 6.27 -5.24
CA GLY A 82 -4.58 6.01 -4.70
C GLY A 82 -3.92 4.78 -5.36
N PRO A 83 -4.53 3.58 -5.27
CA PRO A 83 -4.01 2.38 -5.93
C PRO A 83 -3.85 2.52 -7.44
N LEU A 84 -4.78 3.20 -8.11
CA LEU A 84 -4.70 3.43 -9.55
C LEU A 84 -3.50 4.32 -9.92
N LEU A 85 -3.27 5.39 -9.15
CA LEU A 85 -2.11 6.24 -9.30
C LEU A 85 -0.82 5.46 -9.04
N THR A 86 -0.80 4.58 -8.04
CA THR A 86 0.34 3.72 -7.75
C THR A 86 0.64 2.73 -8.84
N LEU A 87 -0.37 2.16 -9.51
CA LEU A 87 -0.16 1.35 -10.71
C LEU A 87 0.50 2.18 -11.82
N PHE A 88 -0.02 3.37 -12.08
CA PHE A 88 0.51 4.26 -13.11
C PHE A 88 1.97 4.64 -12.83
N ILE A 89 2.28 5.04 -11.59
CA ILE A 89 3.64 5.43 -11.19
C ILE A 89 4.56 4.19 -11.16
N GLY A 90 4.12 3.07 -10.60
CA GLY A 90 4.92 1.85 -10.51
C GLY A 90 5.34 1.29 -11.87
N ILE A 91 4.53 1.53 -12.91
CA ILE A 91 4.88 1.19 -14.30
C ILE A 91 5.96 2.12 -14.86
N LYS A 92 5.91 3.42 -14.52
CA LYS A 92 6.80 4.45 -15.10
C LYS A 92 8.14 4.58 -14.41
N PHE A 93 8.29 4.03 -13.21
CA PHE A 93 9.48 4.15 -12.39
C PHE A 93 10.18 2.80 -12.18
N PRO A 94 11.46 2.81 -11.72
CA PRO A 94 12.19 1.58 -11.43
C PRO A 94 11.49 0.69 -10.40
N ALA A 95 11.58 -0.63 -10.56
CA ALA A 95 10.91 -1.62 -9.70
C ALA A 95 11.23 -1.47 -8.20
N GLY A 96 12.41 -0.94 -7.87
CA GLY A 96 12.81 -0.62 -6.49
C GLY A 96 11.83 0.30 -5.78
N LEU A 97 11.19 1.24 -6.50
CA LEU A 97 10.18 2.13 -5.91
C LEU A 97 8.95 1.36 -5.46
N SER A 98 8.44 0.46 -6.31
CA SER A 98 7.29 -0.38 -5.98
C SER A 98 7.60 -1.34 -4.84
N LEU A 99 8.80 -1.95 -4.82
CA LEU A 99 9.23 -2.81 -3.71
C LEU A 99 9.25 -2.03 -2.39
N TYR A 100 9.83 -0.83 -2.38
CA TYR A 100 9.86 0.04 -1.22
C TYR A 100 8.44 0.34 -0.70
N TRP A 101 7.53 0.71 -1.59
CA TRP A 101 6.14 0.98 -1.21
C TRP A 101 5.42 -0.26 -0.72
N LEU A 102 5.62 -1.42 -1.34
CA LEU A 102 5.01 -2.66 -0.90
C LEU A 102 5.43 -3.00 0.53
N VAL A 103 6.73 -2.98 0.80
CA VAL A 103 7.27 -3.30 2.14
C VAL A 103 6.75 -2.31 3.17
N SER A 104 6.78 -1.01 2.87
CA SER A 104 6.29 0.04 3.77
C SER A 104 4.80 -0.11 4.06
N THR A 105 4.00 -0.40 3.04
CA THR A 105 2.56 -0.58 3.14
C THR A 105 2.19 -1.82 3.94
N VAL A 106 2.85 -2.95 3.68
CA VAL A 106 2.65 -4.20 4.44
C VAL A 106 3.00 -3.99 5.90
N PHE A 107 4.13 -3.32 6.18
CA PHE A 107 4.51 -2.99 7.55
C PHE A 107 3.45 -2.14 8.25
N ALA A 108 2.96 -1.09 7.59
CA ALA A 108 1.90 -0.25 8.13
C ALA A 108 0.59 -1.04 8.38
N ILE A 109 0.20 -1.94 7.48
CA ILE A 109 -0.97 -2.82 7.68
C ILE A 109 -0.79 -3.68 8.92
N ILE A 110 0.39 -4.27 9.13
CA ILE A 110 0.68 -5.10 10.31
C ILE A 110 0.59 -4.27 11.59
N GLN A 111 1.19 -3.07 11.60
CA GLN A 111 1.13 -2.15 12.74
C GLN A 111 -0.31 -1.76 13.06
N GLN A 112 -1.05 -1.29 12.05
CA GLN A 112 -2.43 -0.84 12.18
C GLN A 112 -3.36 -1.98 12.65
N SER A 113 -3.18 -3.20 12.13
CA SER A 113 -3.94 -4.38 12.55
C SER A 113 -3.71 -4.71 14.03
N SER A 114 -2.47 -4.55 14.50
CA SER A 114 -2.12 -4.82 15.90
C SER A 114 -2.67 -3.77 16.85
N LEU A 115 -2.69 -2.49 16.45
CA LEU A 115 -3.29 -1.40 17.21
C LEU A 115 -4.82 -1.56 17.32
N LEU A 116 -5.51 -1.78 16.20
CA LEU A 116 -6.96 -1.97 16.19
C LEU A 116 -7.44 -3.17 17.05
N LYS A 117 -6.61 -4.22 17.16
CA LYS A 117 -6.87 -5.36 18.05
C LYS A 117 -6.73 -4.97 19.53
N LYS A 118 -5.79 -4.09 19.89
CA LYS A 118 -5.59 -3.60 21.26
C LYS A 118 -6.76 -2.70 21.69
N ASP A 119 -7.16 -1.76 20.84
CA ASP A 119 -8.26 -0.84 21.14
C ASP A 119 -9.55 -1.61 21.43
N LYS A 120 -9.91 -2.58 20.58
CA LYS A 120 -11.09 -3.44 20.79
C LYS A 120 -11.04 -4.21 22.12
N LYS A 121 -9.85 -4.64 22.58
CA LYS A 121 -9.70 -5.33 23.87
C LYS A 121 -9.92 -4.38 25.04
N LEU A 122 -9.39 -3.16 24.97
CA LEU A 122 -9.58 -2.12 25.98
C LEU A 122 -11.07 -1.75 26.11
N PHE A 123 -11.74 -1.44 24.99
CA PHE A 123 -13.17 -1.11 24.98
C PHE A 123 -14.07 -2.22 25.54
N LYS A 124 -13.70 -3.50 25.36
CA LYS A 124 -14.45 -4.63 25.94
C LYS A 124 -14.23 -4.74 27.45
N LYS A 125 -13.02 -4.44 27.95
CA LYS A 125 -12.71 -4.47 29.38
C LYS A 125 -13.46 -3.39 30.15
N ASP A 126 -13.54 -2.18 29.60
CA ASP A 126 -14.21 -1.04 30.26
C ASP A 126 -15.75 -1.17 30.28
N LYS A 127 -16.32 -2.02 29.41
CA LYS A 127 -17.78 -2.25 29.32
C LYS A 127 -18.28 -3.47 30.10
N GLN A 128 -17.41 -4.24 30.76
CA GLN A 128 -17.86 -5.29 31.68
C GLN A 128 -18.06 -4.69 33.08
N PRO A 129 -19.28 -4.69 33.65
CA PRO A 129 -19.46 -4.33 35.05
C PRO A 129 -18.74 -5.38 35.91
N GLY A 130 -17.89 -4.92 36.83
CA GLY A 130 -17.22 -5.76 37.82
C GLY A 130 -18.18 -6.36 38.84
#